data_AF-X1SXE8-F1
#
_entry.id   AF-X1SXE8-F1
#
_cell.length_a   1.000
_cell.length_b   1.000
_cell.length_c   1.000
_cell.angle_alpha   90.00
_cell.angle_beta   90.00
_cell.angle_gamma   90.00
#
_symmetry.space_group_name_H-M   'P 1'
#
loop_
_entity.id
_entity.type
_entity.pdbx_description
1 polymer ?
#
loop_
_entity_poly.entity_id
_entity_poly.type
_entity_poly.pdbx_seq_one_letter_code
_entity_poly.pdbx_strand_id
1 'polypeptide(L)'
;NVLAANIFLSLMGTEGLYQISLLNTKSAHYLENLLLQTGKFERVFDCPFYNEFLLKSKDDISSINKKLLGNNFVPPLKICEFYQEENLNNVLLFAVTEVLSRDNLNLVAKILSE
;
A
#
# COMPACT_ATOMS: atom_id res chain seq x y z
N ASN A 1 10.56 -5.70 23.20
CA ASN A 1 9.44 -5.11 22.43
C ASN A 1 8.76 -3.96 23.17
N VAL A 2 8.21 -4.15 24.39
CA VAL A 2 7.52 -3.07 25.14
C VAL A 2 8.41 -1.84 25.41
N LEU A 3 9.67 -2.04 25.81
CA LEU A 3 10.60 -0.91 26.06
C LEU A 3 10.82 -0.05 24.81
N ALA A 4 11.04 -0.67 23.65
CA ALA A 4 11.25 0.05 22.39
C ALA A 4 10.01 0.85 21.98
N ALA A 5 8.81 0.27 22.16
CA ALA A 5 7.55 0.97 21.91
C ALA A 5 7.37 2.17 22.85
N ASN A 6 7.69 2.03 24.14
CA ASN A 6 7.62 3.15 25.09
C ASN A 6 8.60 4.27 24.74
N ILE A 7 9.82 3.93 24.33
CA ILE A 7 10.81 4.91 23.87
C ILE A 7 10.28 5.64 22.64
N PHE A 8 9.75 4.91 21.65
CA PHE A 8 9.16 5.50 20.44
C PHE A 8 8.02 6.45 20.78
N LEU A 9 7.04 6.01 21.57
CA LEU A 9 5.90 6.85 21.99
C LEU A 9 6.35 8.11 22.75
N SER A 10 7.35 7.99 23.62
CA SER A 10 7.89 9.12 24.38
C SER A 10 8.62 10.14 23.49
N LEU A 11 9.33 9.67 22.46
CA LEU A 11 10.03 10.53 21.50
C LEU A 11 9.07 11.21 20.52
N MET A 12 8.08 10.48 20.01
CA MET A 12 7.11 11.02 19.05
C MET A 12 6.13 11.98 19.72
N GLY A 13 5.65 11.65 20.91
CA GLY A 13 4.56 12.38 21.57
C GLY A 13 3.30 12.45 20.71
N THR A 14 2.32 13.27 21.14
CA THR A 14 1.04 13.43 20.44
C THR A 14 1.23 14.00 19.03
N GLU A 15 2.04 15.06 18.90
CA GLU A 15 2.23 15.75 17.63
C GLU A 15 2.98 14.88 16.62
N GLY A 16 4.04 14.19 17.04
CA GLY A 16 4.80 13.33 16.15
C GLY A 16 3.98 12.14 15.63
N LEU A 17 3.13 11.54 16.48
CA LEU A 17 2.21 10.50 16.06
C LEU A 17 1.17 11.02 15.07
N TYR A 18 0.65 12.23 15.28
CA TYR A 18 -0.25 12.89 14.33
C TYR A 18 0.43 13.10 12.97
N GLN A 19 1.68 13.58 12.96
CA GLN A 19 2.43 13.81 11.72
C GLN A 19 2.76 12.51 10.97
N ILE A 20 3.14 11.43 11.68
CA ILE A 20 3.32 10.11 11.06
C ILE A 20 2.00 9.61 10.47
N SER A 21 0.89 9.77 11.20
CA SER A 21 -0.42 9.36 10.71
C SER A 21 -0.81 10.11 9.44
N LEU A 22 -0.62 11.43 9.44
CA LEU A 22 -0.89 12.26 8.28
C LEU A 22 0.02 11.89 7.09
N LEU A 23 1.29 11.60 7.33
CA LEU A 23 2.23 11.14 6.31
C LEU A 23 1.76 9.82 5.68
N ASN A 24 1.45 8.81 6.49
CA ASN A 24 1.02 7.50 6.01
C ASN A 24 -0.27 7.58 5.21
N THR A 25 -1.22 8.40 5.68
CA THR A 25 -2.46 8.69 4.95
C THR A 25 -2.15 9.31 3.58
N LYS A 26 -1.38 10.41 3.55
CA LYS A 26 -1.05 11.10 2.30
C LYS A 26 -0.28 10.20 1.32
N SER A 27 0.66 9.41 1.82
CA SER A 27 1.46 8.48 1.03
C SER A 27 0.61 7.35 0.42
N ALA A 28 -0.34 6.79 1.18
CA ALA A 28 -1.24 5.77 0.68
C ALA A 28 -2.15 6.32 -0.43
N HIS A 29 -2.79 7.46 -0.20
CA HIS A 29 -3.62 8.13 -1.21
C HIS A 29 -2.80 8.56 -2.43
N TYR A 30 -1.54 8.96 -2.25
CA TYR A 30 -0.65 9.28 -3.36
C TYR A 30 -0.37 8.05 -4.23
N LEU A 31 -0.02 6.91 -3.62
CA LEU A 31 0.23 5.67 -4.35
C LEU A 31 -1.04 5.16 -5.05
N GLU A 32 -2.19 5.17 -4.36
CA GLU A 32 -3.48 4.77 -4.96
C GLU A 32 -3.75 5.57 -6.24
N ASN A 33 -3.63 6.91 -6.18
CA ASN A 33 -3.84 7.77 -7.32
C ASN A 33 -2.88 7.47 -8.48
N LEU A 34 -1.59 7.26 -8.20
CA LEU A 34 -0.61 6.89 -9.24
C LEU A 34 -0.98 5.56 -9.90
N LEU A 35 -1.37 4.55 -9.13
CA LEU A 35 -1.73 3.24 -9.66
C LEU A 35 -3.02 3.31 -10.49
N LEU A 36 -4.02 4.08 -10.08
CA LEU A 36 -5.23 4.31 -10.86
C LEU A 36 -4.94 5.01 -12.19
N GLN A 37 -4.03 5.98 -12.19
CA GLN A 37 -3.62 6.70 -13.42
C GLN A 37 -2.95 5.79 -14.47
N THR A 38 -2.36 4.66 -14.06
CA THR A 38 -1.80 3.68 -15.02
C THR A 38 -2.87 3.00 -15.87
N GLY A 39 -4.14 3.00 -15.44
CA GLY A 39 -5.22 2.25 -16.08
C GLY A 39 -5.16 0.73 -15.87
N LYS A 40 -4.13 0.21 -15.18
CA LYS A 40 -3.94 -1.21 -14.84
C LYS A 40 -4.70 -1.64 -13.58
N PHE A 41 -5.11 -0.67 -12.76
CA PHE A 41 -5.82 -0.89 -11.51
C PHE A 41 -7.16 -0.19 -11.49
N GLU A 42 -8.10 -0.76 -10.75
CA GLU A 42 -9.46 -0.23 -10.53
C GLU A 42 -9.77 -0.20 -9.04
N ARG A 43 -10.48 0.84 -8.59
CA ARG A 43 -10.97 0.93 -7.21
C ARG A 43 -11.98 -0.19 -6.94
N VAL A 44 -11.81 -0.87 -5.80
CA VAL A 44 -12.76 -1.88 -5.33
C VAL A 44 -13.87 -1.24 -4.50
N PHE A 45 -13.51 -0.27 -3.65
CA PHE A 45 -14.43 0.45 -2.79
C PHE A 45 -14.22 1.95 -2.94
N ASP A 46 -15.33 2.70 -2.94
CA ASP A 46 -15.32 4.16 -2.86
C ASP A 46 -15.62 4.57 -1.42
N CYS A 47 -14.60 4.45 -0.55
CA CYS A 47 -14.71 4.79 0.87
C CYS A 47 -13.41 5.42 1.39
N PRO A 48 -13.49 6.21 2.48
CA PRO A 48 -12.29 6.72 3.13
C PRO A 48 -11.43 5.58 3.67
N PHE A 49 -10.11 5.70 3.48
CA PHE A 49 -9.13 4.79 4.04
C PHE A 49 -7.96 5.56 4.66
N TYR A 50 -7.28 4.91 5.60
CA TYR A 50 -6.10 5.44 6.26
C TYR A 50 -4.85 5.17 5.39
N ASN A 51 -4.10 4.12 5.69
CA ASN A 51 -2.85 3.80 5.02
C ASN A 51 -2.87 2.46 4.28
N GLU A 52 -4.00 1.78 4.31
CA GLU A 52 -4.25 0.53 3.59
C GLU A 52 -5.44 0.70 2.66
N PHE A 53 -5.34 0.16 1.44
CA PHE A 53 -6.39 0.27 0.44
C PHE A 53 -6.38 -0.91 -0.54
N LEU A 54 -7.53 -1.14 -1.17
CA LEU A 54 -7.77 -2.26 -2.06
C LEU A 54 -7.89 -1.80 -3.51
N LEU A 55 -7.08 -2.39 -4.38
CA LEU A 55 -7.20 -2.22 -5.82
C LEU A 55 -7.37 -3.57 -6.51
N LYS A 56 -8.23 -3.59 -7.52
CA LYS A 56 -8.34 -4.72 -8.44
C LYS A 56 -7.34 -4.53 -9.57
N SER A 57 -6.50 -5.53 -9.78
CA SER A 57 -5.54 -5.57 -10.87
C SER A 57 -6.18 -6.15 -12.14
N LYS A 58 -5.86 -5.56 -13.29
CA LYS A 58 -6.11 -6.15 -14.61
C LYS A 58 -5.05 -7.17 -15.01
N ASP A 59 -3.87 -7.06 -14.45
CA ASP A 59 -2.77 -7.99 -14.66
C ASP A 59 -2.83 -9.15 -13.65
N ASP A 60 -2.18 -10.27 -13.99
CA ASP A 60 -2.06 -11.43 -13.10
C ASP A 60 -1.28 -11.10 -11.82
N ILE A 61 -1.83 -11.48 -10.65
CA ILE A 61 -1.22 -11.17 -9.36
C ILE A 61 0.18 -11.81 -9.23
N SER A 62 0.40 -13.00 -9.79
CA SER A 62 1.71 -13.65 -9.69
C SER A 62 2.79 -12.88 -10.44
N SER A 63 2.43 -12.23 -11.54
CA SER A 63 3.31 -11.29 -12.26
C SER A 63 3.65 -10.08 -11.41
N ILE A 64 2.65 -9.43 -10.79
CA ILE A 64 2.84 -8.29 -9.88
C ILE A 64 3.80 -8.65 -8.75
N ASN A 65 3.58 -9.78 -8.08
CA ASN A 65 4.43 -10.22 -6.98
C ASN A 65 5.88 -10.44 -7.41
N LYS A 66 6.10 -11.09 -8.57
CA LYS A 66 7.45 -11.31 -9.10
C LYS A 66 8.15 -9.99 -9.43
N LYS A 67 7.45 -9.03 -10.06
CA LYS A 67 8.00 -7.71 -10.38
C LYS A 67 8.41 -6.94 -9.12
N LEU A 68 7.56 -6.91 -8.10
CA LEU A 68 7.85 -6.20 -6.84
C LEU A 68 8.99 -6.87 -6.06
N LEU A 69 8.96 -8.20 -5.91
CA LEU A 69 10.03 -8.93 -5.23
C LEU A 69 11.38 -8.77 -5.94
N GLY A 70 11.40 -8.81 -7.27
CA GLY A 70 12.61 -8.58 -8.07
C GLY A 70 13.21 -7.17 -7.90
N ASN A 71 12.42 -6.22 -7.40
CA ASN A 71 12.83 -4.86 -7.09
C ASN A 71 12.89 -4.58 -5.57
N ASN A 72 12.98 -5.63 -4.74
CA ASN A 72 13.09 -5.53 -3.27
C ASN A 72 11.89 -4.88 -2.56
N PHE A 73 10.69 -4.96 -3.14
CA PHE A 73 9.45 -4.56 -2.48
C PHE A 73 8.65 -5.79 -2.03
N VAL A 74 8.12 -5.72 -0.81
CA VAL A 74 7.14 -6.70 -0.32
C VAL A 74 5.84 -6.50 -1.12
N PRO A 75 5.33 -7.54 -1.80
CA PRO A 75 4.09 -7.42 -2.55
C PRO A 75 2.88 -7.14 -1.65
N PRO A 76 1.84 -6.47 -2.17
CA PRO A 76 0.57 -6.34 -1.47
C PRO A 76 -0.07 -7.70 -1.21
N LEU A 77 -0.91 -7.77 -0.18
CA LEU A 77 -1.57 -9.00 0.23
C LEU A 77 -2.64 -9.39 -0.79
N LYS A 78 -2.71 -10.67 -1.16
CA LYS A 78 -3.73 -11.19 -2.08
C LYS A 78 -4.99 -11.52 -1.29
N ILE A 79 -6.06 -10.79 -1.51
CA ILE A 79 -7.30 -10.97 -0.74
C ILE A 79 -7.97 -12.31 -1.03
N CYS A 80 -7.82 -12.82 -2.26
CA CYS A 80 -8.40 -14.10 -2.68
C CYS A 80 -7.88 -15.32 -1.89
N GLU A 81 -6.76 -15.20 -1.16
CA GLU A 81 -6.25 -16.26 -0.29
C GLU A 81 -7.08 -16.42 1.00
N PHE A 82 -7.86 -15.40 1.36
CA PHE A 82 -8.68 -15.36 2.58
C PHE A 82 -10.18 -15.32 2.29
N TYR A 83 -10.56 -14.79 1.13
CA TYR A 83 -11.94 -14.51 0.74
C TYR A 83 -12.19 -15.05 -0.68
N GLN A 84 -13.08 -16.04 -0.82
CA GLN A 84 -13.29 -16.78 -2.08
C GLN A 84 -14.41 -16.20 -2.97
N GLU A 85 -14.91 -15.01 -2.66
CA GLU A 85 -15.91 -14.33 -3.49
C GLU A 85 -15.32 -13.93 -4.84
N GLU A 86 -16.05 -14.21 -5.94
CA GLU A 86 -15.54 -14.00 -7.30
C GLU A 86 -15.14 -12.54 -7.61
N ASN A 87 -15.81 -11.58 -6.96
CA ASN A 87 -15.53 -10.16 -7.12
C ASN A 87 -14.19 -9.74 -6.47
N LEU A 88 -13.63 -10.55 -5.58
CA LEU A 88 -12.35 -10.32 -4.90
C LEU A 88 -11.17 -11.03 -5.56
N ASN A 89 -11.40 -11.72 -6.68
CA ASN A 89 -10.33 -12.21 -7.53
C ASN A 89 -9.50 -11.05 -8.09
N ASN A 90 -8.18 -11.22 -8.13
CA ASN A 90 -7.22 -10.19 -8.54
C ASN A 90 -7.25 -8.90 -7.71
N VAL A 91 -7.78 -8.96 -6.48
CA VAL A 91 -7.75 -7.83 -5.54
C VAL A 91 -6.53 -7.92 -4.63
N LEU A 92 -5.83 -6.80 -4.51
CA LEU A 92 -4.62 -6.63 -3.73
C LEU A 92 -4.83 -5.57 -2.65
N LEU A 93 -4.44 -5.89 -1.41
CA LEU A 93 -4.39 -4.96 -0.28
C LEU A 93 -2.99 -4.37 -0.16
N PHE A 94 -2.89 -3.08 -0.47
CA PHE A 94 -1.68 -2.31 -0.31
C PHE A 94 -1.63 -1.74 1.11
N ALA A 95 -0.43 -1.73 1.71
CA ALA A 95 -0.15 -1.08 2.99
C ALA A 95 1.04 -0.15 2.82
N VAL A 96 0.83 1.15 3.07
CA VAL A 96 1.85 2.19 2.92
C VAL A 96 2.19 2.76 4.29
N THR A 97 3.46 2.78 4.66
CA THR A 97 3.93 3.29 5.96
C THR A 97 5.04 4.32 5.75
N GLU A 98 5.46 4.96 6.83
CA GLU A 98 6.45 6.03 6.87
C GLU A 98 7.84 5.57 6.42
N VAL A 99 8.05 4.25 6.35
CA VAL A 99 9.27 3.62 5.83
C VAL A 99 9.41 3.83 4.32
N LEU A 100 8.30 4.02 3.60
CA LEU A 100 8.31 4.23 2.15
C LEU A 100 8.46 5.71 1.82
N SER A 101 9.58 6.06 1.17
CA SER A 101 9.80 7.40 0.62
C SER A 101 8.93 7.65 -0.61
N ARG A 102 8.78 8.92 -0.99
CA ARG A 102 8.08 9.27 -2.24
C ARG A 102 8.70 8.62 -3.47
N ASP A 103 10.03 8.48 -3.51
CA ASP A 103 10.75 7.83 -4.60
C ASP A 103 10.44 6.33 -4.65
N ASN A 104 10.31 5.67 -3.49
CA ASN A 104 9.85 4.29 -3.43
C ASN A 104 8.44 4.15 -4.03
N LEU A 105 7.51 5.05 -3.68
CA LEU A 105 6.14 5.02 -4.21
C LEU A 105 6.11 5.26 -5.73
N ASN A 106 6.91 6.21 -6.23
CA ASN A 106 7.04 6.46 -7.66
C ASN A 106 7.64 5.24 -8.39
N LEU A 107 8.65 4.59 -7.80
CA LEU A 107 9.28 3.40 -8.37
C LEU A 107 8.30 2.22 -8.40
N VAL A 108 7.54 1.99 -7.33
CA VAL A 108 6.47 0.98 -7.29
C VAL A 108 5.44 1.24 -8.39
N ALA A 109 4.94 2.48 -8.49
CA ALA A 109 3.97 2.83 -9.53
C ALA A 109 4.53 2.60 -10.94
N LYS A 110 5.81 2.93 -11.18
CA LYS A 110 6.49 2.68 -12.45
C LYS A 110 6.58 1.18 -12.76
N ILE A 111 7.08 0.37 -11.84
CA ILE A 111 7.22 -1.09 -11.99
C ILE A 111 5.87 -1.74 -12.32
N LEU A 112 4.79 -1.24 -11.73
CA LEU A 112 3.44 -1.76 -11.92
C LEU A 112 2.72 -1.17 -13.14
N SER A 113 3.30 -0.16 -13.79
CA SER A 113 2.78 0.42 -15.04
C SER A 113 3.34 -0.25 -16.31
N GLU A 114 4.55 -0.80 -16.21
CA GLU A 114 5.22 -1.61 -17.25
C GLU A 114 4.63 -3.02 -17.33
#